data_AF-A0A2S2DFR7-F1
#
_entry.id   AF-A0A2S2DFR7-F1
#
_cell.length_a   1.000
_cell.length_b   1.000
_cell.length_c   1.000
_cell.angle_alpha   90.00
_cell.angle_beta   90.00
_cell.angle_gamma   90.00
#
_symmetry.space_group_name_H-M   'P 1'
#
loop_
_entity.id
_entity.type
_entity.pdbx_description
1 polymer ?
#
loop_
_entity_poly.entity_id
_entity_poly.type
_entity_poly.pdbx_seq_one_letter_code
_entity_poly.pdbx_strand_id
1 'polypeptide(L)'
;MNATALTTKTQHSLAFGAHEVKTISREGQLWMSAAEVGRALEYASPDAAIAKVYAAHADEFTSAMTKIIKVMTAGGKQAVRFFSLRGAHLLGMFARTPKAKSFRAWVLDILDRELVALKEAARASGEISYNTRLALQGICTEVYFMASWWKKFGPGIELINQHAYNLIYERFLFAPVRADDLVKEFDLRSSREAARTEQWDYLVRESRKEAKWAGRHTECMQ
;
A
#
# COMPACT_ATOMS: atom_id res chain seq x y z
N MET A 1 19.38 -20.65 -7.79
CA MET A 1 19.11 -21.86 -6.97
C MET A 1 17.79 -21.65 -6.24
N ASN A 2 16.83 -22.52 -6.53
CA ASN A 2 15.58 -22.88 -5.84
C ASN A 2 14.71 -21.81 -5.16
N ALA A 3 13.54 -21.58 -5.77
CA ALA A 3 12.31 -21.28 -5.05
C ALA A 3 11.13 -22.08 -5.64
N THR A 4 11.27 -23.40 -5.75
CA THR A 4 10.11 -24.31 -5.84
C THR A 4 9.58 -24.53 -4.43
N ALA A 5 8.97 -23.50 -3.85
CA ALA A 5 8.38 -23.58 -2.52
C ALA A 5 6.93 -24.07 -2.63
N LEU A 6 6.76 -25.36 -2.34
CA LEU A 6 5.65 -25.95 -1.59
C LEU A 6 4.23 -25.62 -2.08
N THR A 7 3.69 -26.57 -2.84
CA THR A 7 2.26 -26.78 -3.09
C THR A 7 1.53 -27.18 -1.80
N THR A 8 1.47 -26.29 -0.80
CA THR A 8 0.59 -26.48 0.35
C THR A 8 -0.82 -26.16 -0.12
N LYS A 9 -1.51 -27.17 -0.65
CA LYS A 9 -2.89 -27.06 -1.12
C LYS A 9 -3.79 -27.02 0.11
N THR A 10 -3.75 -25.93 0.87
CA THR A 10 -4.68 -25.71 1.99
C THR A 10 -6.07 -25.57 1.37
N GLN A 11 -6.87 -26.63 1.50
CA GLN A 11 -8.26 -26.62 1.09
C GLN A 11 -9.07 -25.93 2.17
N HIS A 12 -9.79 -24.87 1.80
CA HIS A 12 -10.73 -24.19 2.68
C HIS A 12 -12.14 -24.52 2.24
N SER A 13 -13.05 -24.66 3.19
CA SER A 13 -14.45 -24.94 2.92
C SER A 13 -15.28 -23.71 3.29
N LEU A 14 -16.06 -23.21 2.34
CA LEU A 14 -16.94 -22.06 2.52
C LEU A 14 -18.39 -22.50 2.35
N ALA A 15 -19.25 -22.16 3.31
CA ALA A 15 -20.67 -22.51 3.25
C ALA A 15 -21.45 -21.45 2.45
N PHE A 16 -22.21 -21.91 1.44
CA PHE A 16 -23.17 -21.09 0.69
C PHE A 16 -24.55 -21.76 0.67
N GLY A 17 -25.43 -21.32 1.56
CA GLY A 17 -26.74 -21.97 1.74
C GLY A 17 -26.56 -23.45 2.12
N ALA A 18 -27.10 -24.36 1.31
CA ALA A 18 -26.95 -25.81 1.48
C ALA A 18 -25.69 -26.40 0.82
N HIS A 19 -24.88 -25.57 0.15
CA HIS A 19 -23.68 -26.04 -0.56
C HIS A 19 -22.43 -25.79 0.26
N GLU A 20 -21.61 -26.83 0.38
CA GLU A 20 -20.24 -26.72 0.84
C GLU A 20 -19.33 -26.48 -0.36
N VAL A 21 -18.69 -25.31 -0.39
CA VAL A 21 -17.89 -24.87 -1.53
C VAL A 21 -16.40 -24.99 -1.21
N LYS A 22 -15.73 -25.93 -1.87
CA LYS A 22 -14.30 -26.17 -1.65
C LYS A 22 -13.45 -25.18 -2.43
N THR A 23 -12.53 -24.52 -1.75
CA THR A 23 -11.58 -23.59 -2.33
C THR A 23 -10.15 -24.02 -2.04
N ILE A 24 -9.21 -23.48 -2.81
CA ILE A 24 -7.77 -23.65 -2.58
C ILE A 24 -7.16 -22.28 -2.34
N SER A 25 -6.26 -22.17 -1.37
CA SER A 25 -5.45 -20.97 -1.21
C SER A 25 -4.23 -21.02 -2.14
N ARG A 26 -4.04 -19.97 -2.94
CA ARG A 26 -2.87 -19.80 -3.80
C ARG A 26 -2.52 -18.32 -3.89
N GLU A 27 -1.23 -18.01 -3.70
CA GLU A 27 -0.73 -16.62 -3.76
C GLU A 27 -1.49 -15.69 -2.78
N GLY A 28 -1.92 -16.24 -1.63
CA GLY A 28 -2.69 -15.50 -0.62
C GLY A 28 -4.15 -15.25 -0.98
N GLN A 29 -4.66 -15.80 -2.09
CA GLN A 29 -6.05 -15.64 -2.53
C GLN A 29 -6.78 -16.97 -2.56
N LEU A 30 -8.09 -16.95 -2.32
CA LEU A 30 -8.94 -18.12 -2.48
C LEU A 30 -9.38 -18.31 -3.93
N TRP A 31 -9.30 -19.56 -4.39
CA TRP A 31 -9.69 -19.98 -5.74
C TRP A 31 -10.71 -21.11 -5.67
N MET A 32 -11.71 -21.04 -6.54
CA MET A 32 -12.82 -21.97 -6.65
C MET A 32 -12.72 -22.70 -8.00
N SER A 33 -12.99 -24.01 -8.05
CA SER A 33 -13.04 -24.71 -9.34
C SER A 33 -14.32 -24.38 -10.09
N ALA A 34 -14.32 -24.58 -11.41
CA ALA A 34 -15.54 -24.43 -12.23
C ALA A 34 -16.71 -25.27 -11.68
N ALA A 35 -16.45 -26.52 -11.29
CA ALA A 35 -17.43 -27.42 -10.71
C ALA A 35 -18.07 -26.86 -9.43
N GLU A 36 -17.25 -26.28 -8.55
CA GLU A 36 -17.68 -25.72 -7.27
C GLU A 36 -18.58 -24.49 -7.46
N VAL A 37 -18.19 -23.59 -8.36
CA VAL A 37 -19.01 -22.43 -8.74
C VAL A 37 -20.32 -22.90 -9.38
N GLY A 38 -20.26 -23.87 -10.28
CA GLY A 38 -21.45 -24.38 -10.96
C GLY A 38 -22.44 -25.07 -10.01
N ARG A 39 -21.94 -25.79 -9.00
CA ARG A 39 -22.78 -26.37 -7.94
C ARG A 39 -23.41 -25.32 -7.06
N ALA A 40 -22.65 -24.31 -6.64
CA ALA A 40 -23.16 -23.20 -5.84
C ALA A 40 -24.29 -22.44 -6.57
N LEU A 41 -24.20 -22.34 -7.90
CA LEU A 41 -25.21 -21.75 -8.76
C LEU A 41 -26.36 -22.70 -9.17
N GLU A 42 -26.36 -23.93 -8.66
CA GLU A 42 -27.39 -24.96 -8.91
C GLU A 42 -27.55 -25.36 -10.38
N TYR A 43 -26.46 -25.34 -11.15
CA TYR A 43 -26.48 -25.87 -12.51
C TYR A 43 -26.53 -27.41 -12.52
N ALA A 44 -27.36 -27.98 -13.40
CA ALA A 44 -27.48 -29.44 -13.57
C ALA A 44 -26.15 -30.10 -14.01
N SER A 45 -25.38 -29.40 -14.85
CA SER A 45 -24.04 -29.82 -15.30
C SER A 45 -23.01 -28.75 -14.93
N PRO A 46 -22.52 -28.71 -13.67
CA PRO A 46 -21.73 -27.61 -13.12
C PRO A 46 -20.55 -27.19 -13.99
N ASP A 47 -19.67 -28.12 -14.33
CA ASP A 47 -18.45 -27.83 -15.11
C ASP A 47 -18.77 -27.33 -16.52
N ALA A 48 -19.68 -28.01 -17.21
CA ALA A 48 -20.05 -27.68 -18.59
C ALA A 48 -20.77 -26.32 -18.67
N ALA A 49 -21.67 -26.04 -17.72
CA ALA A 49 -22.39 -24.77 -17.67
C ALA A 49 -21.42 -23.60 -17.44
N ILE A 50 -20.49 -23.72 -16.49
CA ILE A 50 -19.50 -22.67 -16.23
C ILE A 50 -18.53 -22.52 -17.38
N ALA A 51 -18.09 -23.63 -18.01
CA ALA A 51 -17.24 -23.56 -19.20
C ALA A 51 -17.93 -22.82 -20.35
N LYS A 52 -19.24 -23.04 -20.56
CA LYS A 52 -20.04 -22.34 -21.56
C LYS A 52 -20.16 -20.84 -21.26
N VAL A 53 -20.47 -20.49 -20.01
CA VAL A 53 -20.57 -19.08 -19.57
C VAL A 53 -19.23 -18.38 -19.74
N TYR A 54 -18.13 -18.99 -19.29
CA TYR A 54 -16.79 -18.43 -19.47
C TYR A 54 -16.42 -18.27 -20.95
N ALA A 55 -16.68 -19.27 -21.79
CA ALA A 55 -16.35 -19.20 -23.21
C ALA A 55 -17.10 -18.07 -23.95
N ALA A 56 -18.33 -17.76 -23.52
CA ALA A 56 -19.12 -16.68 -24.11
C ALA A 56 -18.66 -15.27 -23.72
N HIS A 57 -17.90 -15.13 -22.63
CA HIS A 57 -17.48 -13.85 -22.05
C HIS A 57 -15.98 -13.82 -21.73
N ALA A 58 -15.18 -14.61 -22.45
CA ALA A 58 -13.77 -14.85 -22.10
C ALA A 58 -12.92 -13.57 -22.16
N ASP A 59 -13.33 -12.61 -22.97
CA ASP A 59 -12.74 -11.28 -23.13
C ASP A 59 -12.86 -10.40 -21.88
N GLU A 60 -13.86 -10.63 -21.02
CA GLU A 60 -14.02 -9.93 -19.74
C GLU A 60 -13.12 -10.51 -18.63
N PHE A 61 -12.50 -11.68 -18.87
CA PHE A 61 -11.61 -12.34 -17.89
C PHE A 61 -10.13 -12.02 -18.15
N THR A 62 -9.43 -11.73 -17.06
CA THR A 62 -7.97 -11.52 -17.04
C THR A 62 -7.27 -12.77 -16.53
N SER A 63 -5.95 -12.86 -16.77
CA SER A 63 -5.10 -13.94 -16.26
C SER A 63 -5.04 -14.02 -14.73
N ALA A 64 -5.35 -12.91 -14.04
CA ALA A 64 -5.48 -12.88 -12.59
C ALA A 64 -6.81 -13.49 -12.09
N MET A 65 -7.84 -13.55 -12.94
CA MET A 65 -9.16 -14.03 -12.55
C MET A 65 -9.39 -15.52 -12.78
N THR A 66 -8.71 -16.13 -13.74
CA THR A 66 -8.86 -17.55 -14.09
C THR A 66 -7.51 -18.20 -14.40
N LYS A 67 -7.31 -19.44 -13.95
CA LYS A 67 -6.12 -20.25 -14.26
C LYS A 67 -6.51 -21.73 -14.43
N ILE A 68 -5.81 -22.46 -15.30
CA ILE A 68 -5.93 -23.92 -15.38
C ILE A 68 -4.84 -24.54 -14.51
N ILE A 69 -5.23 -25.46 -13.62
CA ILE A 69 -4.33 -26.13 -12.69
C ILE A 69 -4.45 -27.64 -12.90
N LYS A 70 -3.31 -28.31 -13.07
CA LYS A 70 -3.25 -29.77 -13.11
C LYS A 70 -3.41 -30.31 -11.68
N VAL A 71 -4.51 -31.00 -11.43
CA VAL A 71 -4.83 -31.60 -10.13
C VAL A 71 -4.90 -33.11 -10.26
N MET A 72 -4.44 -33.82 -9.23
CA MET A 72 -4.64 -35.26 -9.12
C MET A 72 -6.08 -35.51 -8.66
N THR A 73 -6.81 -36.31 -9.43
CA THR A 73 -8.16 -36.77 -9.14
C THR A 73 -8.16 -38.30 -9.11
N ALA A 74 -9.27 -38.91 -8.68
CA ALA A 74 -9.41 -40.37 -8.70
C ALA A 74 -9.18 -40.99 -10.10
N GLY A 75 -9.46 -40.22 -11.17
CA GLY A 75 -9.20 -40.61 -12.57
C GLY A 75 -7.83 -40.21 -13.10
N GLY A 76 -6.90 -39.79 -12.25
CA GLY A 76 -5.55 -39.34 -12.63
C GLY A 76 -5.39 -37.82 -12.74
N LYS A 77 -4.33 -37.39 -13.45
CA LYS A 77 -3.99 -35.97 -13.62
C LYS A 77 -4.98 -35.29 -14.57
N GLN A 78 -5.82 -34.40 -14.04
CA GLN A 78 -6.81 -33.64 -14.81
C GLN A 78 -6.49 -32.14 -14.80
N ALA A 79 -6.71 -31.47 -15.92
CA ALA A 79 -6.60 -30.03 -16.04
C ALA A 79 -7.93 -29.38 -15.67
N VAL A 80 -8.00 -28.77 -14.48
CA VAL A 80 -9.22 -28.14 -13.97
C VAL A 80 -9.05 -26.63 -13.97
N ARG A 81 -10.08 -25.90 -14.43
CA ARG A 81 -10.10 -24.45 -14.39
C ARG A 81 -10.55 -23.96 -13.02
N PHE A 82 -9.78 -23.02 -12.48
CA PHE A 82 -10.05 -22.33 -11.24
C PHE A 82 -10.28 -20.84 -11.50
N PHE A 83 -11.15 -20.25 -10.70
CA PHE A 83 -11.48 -18.84 -10.69
C PHE A 83 -11.16 -18.26 -9.32
N SER A 84 -10.53 -17.08 -9.29
CA SER A 84 -10.45 -16.26 -8.07
C SER A 84 -11.86 -15.87 -7.61
N LEU A 85 -12.00 -15.37 -6.38
CA LEU A 85 -13.28 -14.82 -5.89
C LEU A 85 -13.84 -13.74 -6.84
N ARG A 86 -13.01 -12.85 -7.38
CA ARG A 86 -13.44 -11.86 -8.38
C ARG A 86 -13.96 -12.51 -9.67
N GLY A 87 -13.27 -13.53 -10.17
CA GLY A 87 -13.71 -14.29 -11.35
C GLY A 87 -15.01 -15.06 -11.10
N ALA A 88 -15.17 -15.64 -9.92
CA ALA A 88 -16.40 -16.32 -9.51
C ALA A 88 -17.57 -15.32 -9.40
N HIS A 89 -17.33 -14.14 -8.83
CA HIS A 89 -18.33 -13.06 -8.79
C HIS A 89 -18.79 -12.66 -10.20
N LEU A 90 -17.87 -12.54 -11.15
CA LEU A 90 -18.18 -12.22 -12.55
C LEU A 90 -19.01 -13.34 -13.23
N LEU A 91 -18.65 -14.61 -13.03
CA LEU A 91 -19.49 -15.74 -13.47
C LEU A 91 -20.91 -15.66 -12.90
N GLY A 92 -21.02 -15.27 -11.62
CA GLY A 92 -22.29 -15.02 -10.96
C GLY A 92 -23.09 -13.87 -11.60
N MET A 93 -22.45 -12.87 -12.21
CA MET A 93 -23.15 -11.79 -12.93
C MET A 93 -23.78 -12.26 -14.23
N PHE A 94 -23.09 -13.15 -14.96
CA PHE A 94 -23.63 -13.74 -16.19
C PHE A 94 -24.72 -14.77 -15.93
N ALA A 95 -24.69 -15.42 -14.76
CA ALA A 95 -25.79 -16.26 -14.30
C ALA A 95 -27.00 -15.39 -13.90
N ARG A 96 -28.00 -15.27 -14.78
CA ARG A 96 -29.23 -14.50 -14.54
C ARG A 96 -30.28 -15.30 -13.75
N THR A 97 -29.91 -15.83 -12.58
CA THR A 97 -30.82 -16.59 -11.70
C THR A 97 -30.97 -15.94 -10.32
N PRO A 98 -32.06 -16.18 -9.58
CA PRO A 98 -32.20 -15.71 -8.20
C PRO A 98 -31.07 -16.22 -7.30
N LYS A 99 -30.67 -17.48 -7.46
CA LYS A 99 -29.54 -18.07 -6.71
C LYS A 99 -28.23 -17.34 -6.98
N ALA A 100 -27.98 -16.95 -8.23
CA ALA A 100 -26.80 -16.19 -8.60
C ALA A 100 -26.75 -14.81 -7.94
N LYS A 101 -27.91 -14.17 -7.68
CA LYS A 101 -27.97 -12.92 -6.90
C LYS A 101 -27.42 -13.11 -5.49
N SER A 102 -27.89 -14.14 -4.80
CA SER A 102 -27.38 -14.48 -3.46
C SER A 102 -25.91 -14.88 -3.50
N PHE A 103 -25.49 -15.60 -4.54
CA PHE A 103 -24.10 -16.00 -4.73
C PHE A 103 -23.18 -14.79 -4.87
N ARG A 104 -23.55 -13.77 -5.66
CA ARG A 104 -22.76 -12.55 -5.80
C ARG A 104 -22.57 -11.82 -4.48
N ALA A 105 -23.64 -11.63 -3.70
CA ALA A 105 -23.57 -11.01 -2.38
C ALA A 105 -22.63 -11.80 -1.45
N TRP A 106 -22.78 -13.12 -1.42
CA TRP A 106 -21.94 -13.99 -0.63
C TRP A 106 -20.45 -13.93 -1.01
N VAL A 107 -20.11 -13.89 -2.30
CA VAL A 107 -18.71 -13.73 -2.73
C VAL A 107 -18.15 -12.37 -2.30
N LEU A 108 -18.94 -11.30 -2.38
CA LEU A 108 -18.53 -9.97 -1.91
C LEU A 108 -18.28 -9.96 -0.40
N ASP A 109 -19.14 -10.62 0.40
CA ASP A 109 -18.94 -10.73 1.85
C ASP A 109 -17.62 -11.42 2.20
N ILE A 110 -17.20 -12.42 1.40
CA ILE A 110 -15.90 -13.10 1.58
C ILE A 110 -14.75 -12.16 1.20
N LEU A 111 -14.88 -11.45 0.07
CA LEU A 111 -13.87 -10.48 -0.37
C LEU A 111 -13.67 -9.36 0.66
N ASP A 112 -14.74 -8.87 1.28
CA ASP A 112 -14.66 -7.85 2.33
C ASP A 112 -13.95 -8.37 3.57
N ARG A 113 -14.20 -9.62 3.97
CA ARG A 113 -13.47 -10.28 5.07
C ARG A 113 -11.98 -10.45 4.76
N GLU A 114 -11.64 -10.89 3.54
CA GLU A 114 -10.24 -11.00 3.11
C GLU A 114 -9.55 -9.63 3.09
N LEU A 115 -10.25 -8.58 2.65
CA LEU A 115 -9.71 -7.22 2.64
C LEU A 115 -9.45 -6.68 4.06
N VAL A 116 -10.37 -6.93 5.00
CA VAL A 116 -10.19 -6.54 6.40
C VAL A 116 -9.00 -7.29 7.00
N ALA A 117 -8.93 -8.61 6.81
CA ALA A 117 -7.81 -9.42 7.30
C ALA A 117 -6.47 -8.97 6.71
N LEU A 118 -6.43 -8.64 5.42
CA LEU A 118 -5.23 -8.12 4.76
C LEU A 118 -4.80 -6.76 5.35
N LYS A 119 -5.77 -5.85 5.60
CA LYS A 119 -5.49 -4.55 6.23
C LYS A 119 -4.98 -4.70 7.66
N GLU A 120 -5.55 -5.62 8.43
CA GLU A 120 -5.10 -5.91 9.79
C GLU A 120 -3.72 -6.54 9.81
N ALA A 121 -3.44 -7.50 8.93
CA ALA A 121 -2.12 -8.09 8.76
C ALA A 121 -1.08 -7.05 8.34
N ALA A 122 -1.42 -6.14 7.42
CA ALA A 122 -0.53 -5.04 7.01
C ALA A 122 -0.29 -4.02 8.14
N ARG A 123 -1.28 -3.77 9.00
CA ARG A 123 -1.11 -2.95 10.22
C ARG A 123 -0.17 -3.64 11.21
N ALA A 124 -0.32 -4.95 11.39
CA ALA A 124 0.52 -5.74 12.29
C ALA A 124 1.95 -5.93 11.78
N SER A 125 2.16 -6.02 10.46
CA SER A 125 3.50 -6.18 9.86
C SER A 125 4.33 -4.91 9.88
N GLY A 126 3.72 -3.73 10.07
CA GLY A 126 4.42 -2.45 10.17
C GLY A 126 5.13 -2.00 8.89
N GLU A 127 5.04 -2.74 7.78
CA GLU A 127 5.76 -2.43 6.52
C GLU A 127 5.28 -1.12 5.87
N ILE A 128 4.00 -0.78 5.99
CA ILE A 128 3.48 0.53 5.60
C ILE A 128 3.85 1.59 6.66
N SER A 129 3.90 1.19 7.94
CA SER A 129 4.19 2.06 9.07
C SER A 129 5.65 2.54 9.13
N TYR A 130 6.63 1.74 8.72
CA TYR A 130 8.04 2.14 8.72
C TYR A 130 8.32 3.22 7.69
N ASN A 131 7.82 3.07 6.46
CA ASN A 131 7.98 4.06 5.40
C ASN A 131 7.28 5.38 5.76
N THR A 132 6.08 5.31 6.34
CA THR A 132 5.40 6.51 6.86
C THR A 132 6.16 7.14 8.02
N ARG A 133 6.69 6.34 8.96
CA ARG A 133 7.50 6.84 10.09
C ARG A 133 8.76 7.54 9.60
N LEU A 134 9.47 6.97 8.63
CA LEU A 134 10.69 7.55 8.05
C LEU A 134 10.39 8.84 7.28
N ALA A 135 9.31 8.86 6.50
CA ALA A 135 8.88 10.07 5.80
C ALA A 135 8.48 11.19 6.77
N LEU A 136 7.71 10.86 7.83
CA LEU A 136 7.34 11.81 8.88
C LEU A 136 8.57 12.30 9.64
N GLN A 137 9.52 11.42 9.95
CA GLN A 137 10.78 11.78 10.59
C GLN A 137 11.57 12.78 9.74
N GLY A 138 11.69 12.54 8.42
CA GLY A 138 12.34 13.46 7.49
C GLY A 138 11.66 14.83 7.45
N ILE A 139 10.34 14.87 7.28
CA ILE A 139 9.57 16.13 7.24
C ILE A 139 9.71 16.89 8.57
N CYS A 140 9.60 16.21 9.71
CA CYS A 140 9.74 16.86 11.01
C CYS A 140 11.14 17.44 11.21
N THR A 141 12.18 16.71 10.83
CA THR A 141 13.58 17.20 10.90
C THR A 141 13.76 18.46 10.04
N GLU A 142 13.27 18.47 8.79
CA GLU A 142 13.34 19.64 7.91
C GLU A 142 12.57 20.85 8.46
N VAL A 143 11.40 20.63 9.07
CA VAL A 143 10.62 21.70 9.71
C VAL A 143 11.36 22.32 10.90
N TYR A 144 11.99 21.50 11.75
CA TYR A 144 12.80 22.03 12.86
C TYR A 144 14.09 22.71 12.39
N PHE A 145 14.70 22.20 11.32
CA PHE A 145 15.86 22.83 10.68
C PHE A 145 15.52 24.23 10.17
N MET A 146 14.44 24.36 9.40
CA MET A 146 13.93 25.63 8.90
C MET A 146 13.53 26.61 10.00
N ALA A 147 12.93 26.13 11.08
CA ALA A 147 12.58 26.98 12.22
C ALA A 147 13.81 27.51 12.97
N SER A 148 14.85 26.68 13.07
CA SER A 148 16.13 27.08 13.67
C SER A 148 16.87 28.08 12.79
N TRP A 149 16.83 27.91 11.47
CA TRP A 149 17.30 28.89 10.51
C TRP A 149 16.57 30.24 10.65
N TRP A 150 15.23 30.22 10.69
CA TRP A 150 14.41 31.43 10.80
C TRP A 150 14.73 32.22 12.07
N LYS A 151 14.94 31.56 13.21
CA LYS A 151 15.36 32.23 14.46
C LYS A 151 16.67 33.00 14.32
N LYS A 152 17.61 32.50 13.50
CA LYS A 152 18.94 33.11 13.31
C LYS A 152 18.92 34.24 12.26
N PHE A 153 18.21 34.05 11.15
CA PHE A 153 18.27 34.95 9.99
C PHE A 153 17.02 35.83 9.78
N GLY A 154 15.89 35.47 10.37
CA GLY A 154 14.63 36.21 10.28
C GLY A 154 14.75 37.70 10.62
N PRO A 155 15.39 38.08 11.75
CA PRO A 155 15.60 39.49 12.10
C PRO A 155 16.40 40.27 11.05
N GLY A 156 17.35 39.61 10.35
CA GLY A 156 18.10 40.24 9.27
C GLY A 156 17.24 40.47 8.01
N ILE A 157 16.34 39.53 7.70
CA ILE A 157 15.39 39.66 6.59
C ILE A 157 14.39 40.79 6.85
N GLU A 158 13.94 40.95 8.10
CA GLU A 158 13.06 42.04 8.52
C GLU A 158 13.67 43.41 8.18
N LEU A 159 14.96 43.59 8.50
CA LEU A 159 15.69 44.84 8.22
C LEU A 159 15.86 45.12 6.72
N ILE A 160 15.95 44.08 5.89
CA ILE A 160 16.16 44.22 4.44
C ILE A 160 14.83 44.44 3.71
N ASN A 161 13.78 43.71 4.09
CA ASN A 161 12.49 43.75 3.42
C ASN A 161 11.36 43.27 4.34
N GLN A 162 10.67 44.23 4.96
CA GLN A 162 9.52 43.97 5.85
C GLN A 162 8.39 43.20 5.16
N HIS A 163 8.13 43.46 3.89
CA HIS A 163 7.02 42.82 3.17
C HIS A 163 7.30 41.32 2.98
N ALA A 164 8.51 40.97 2.55
CA ALA A 164 8.92 39.58 2.40
C ALA A 164 8.91 38.84 3.75
N TYR A 165 9.38 39.49 4.82
CA TYR A 165 9.33 38.94 6.18
C TYR A 165 7.91 38.56 6.59
N ASN A 166 6.95 39.47 6.45
CA ASN A 166 5.56 39.23 6.85
C ASN A 166 4.89 38.08 6.07
N LEU A 167 5.23 37.90 4.78
CA LEU A 167 4.66 36.82 3.96
C LEU A 167 5.03 35.42 4.45
N ILE A 168 6.22 35.28 5.05
CA ILE A 168 6.74 33.96 5.44
C ILE A 168 6.76 33.75 6.97
N TYR A 169 6.64 34.82 7.76
CA TYR A 169 6.69 34.79 9.22
C TYR A 169 5.77 33.73 9.85
N GLU A 170 4.48 33.77 9.50
CA GLU A 170 3.45 32.83 9.99
C GLU A 170 3.82 31.37 9.65
N ARG A 171 4.34 31.14 8.44
CA ARG A 171 4.66 29.78 7.97
C ARG A 171 5.80 29.16 8.77
N PHE A 172 6.82 29.93 9.11
CA PHE A 172 7.99 29.46 9.85
C PHE A 172 7.81 29.47 11.38
N LEU A 173 6.83 30.23 11.91
CA LEU A 173 6.49 30.24 13.33
C LEU A 173 5.59 29.06 13.74
N PHE A 174 4.60 28.71 12.91
CA PHE A 174 3.57 27.72 13.25
C PHE A 174 3.86 26.30 12.76
N ALA A 175 4.71 26.12 11.74
CA ALA A 175 5.09 24.78 11.27
C ALA A 175 5.70 23.88 12.36
N PRO A 176 6.56 24.39 13.27
CA PRO A 176 7.11 23.59 14.37
C PRO A 176 6.07 23.07 15.37
N VAL A 177 4.98 23.81 15.58
CA VAL A 177 3.90 23.38 16.48
C VAL A 177 3.21 22.13 15.92
N ARG A 178 2.89 22.15 14.62
CA ARG A 178 2.34 20.98 13.93
C ARG A 178 3.32 19.80 13.87
N ALA A 179 4.62 20.08 13.76
CA ALA A 179 5.64 19.03 13.83
C ALA A 179 5.76 18.43 15.25
N ASP A 180 5.63 19.23 16.31
CA ASP A 180 5.64 18.75 17.70
C ASP A 180 4.48 17.78 17.98
N ASP A 181 3.30 18.02 17.42
CA ASP A 181 2.15 17.13 17.55
C ASP A 181 2.42 15.76 16.90
N LEU A 182 2.96 15.76 15.68
CA LEU A 182 3.35 14.54 14.96
C LEU A 182 4.50 13.79 15.65
N VAL A 183 5.49 14.51 16.18
CA VAL A 183 6.62 13.90 16.90
C VAL A 183 6.17 13.18 18.16
N LYS A 184 5.15 13.71 18.86
CA LYS A 184 4.57 13.06 20.04
C LYS A 184 3.71 11.85 19.65
N GLU A 185 2.86 12.00 18.64
CA GLU A 185 1.96 10.94 18.17
C GLU A 185 2.73 9.72 17.66
N PHE A 186 3.85 9.94 16.96
CA PHE A 186 4.64 8.88 16.33
C PHE A 186 5.97 8.56 17.05
N ASP A 187 6.21 9.12 18.24
CA ASP A 187 7.44 8.93 19.04
C ASP A 187 8.75 9.17 18.24
N LEU A 188 8.84 10.32 17.56
CA LEU A 188 9.95 10.71 16.67
C LEU A 188 10.95 11.66 17.36
N ARG A 189 11.27 11.41 18.63
CA ARG A 189 12.04 12.37 19.47
C ARG A 189 13.42 12.72 18.89
N SER A 190 14.03 11.80 18.15
CA SER A 190 15.32 12.00 17.48
C SER A 190 15.31 13.11 16.43
N SER A 191 14.18 13.40 15.76
CA SER A 191 14.06 14.52 14.80
C SER A 191 14.29 15.87 15.47
N ARG A 192 13.83 16.02 16.72
CA ARG A 192 14.00 17.25 17.51
C ARG A 192 15.45 17.45 17.96
N GLU A 193 16.13 16.36 18.25
CA GLU A 193 17.54 16.37 18.68
C GLU A 193 18.47 16.65 17.49
N ALA A 194 18.24 16.02 16.35
CA ALA A 194 18.99 16.22 15.11
C ALA A 194 19.04 17.71 14.70
N ALA A 195 17.88 18.38 14.73
CA ALA A 195 17.79 19.80 14.40
C ALA A 195 18.46 20.73 15.44
N ARG A 196 18.65 20.27 16.70
CA ARG A 196 19.42 21.04 17.70
C ARG A 196 20.93 20.88 17.52
N THR A 197 21.38 19.73 17.04
CA THR A 197 22.80 19.43 16.79
C THR A 197 23.33 20.06 15.51
N GLU A 198 22.48 20.42 14.55
CA GLU A 198 22.86 21.19 13.37
C GLU A 198 23.16 22.65 13.75
N GLN A 199 24.34 22.83 14.34
CA GLN A 199 24.93 24.14 14.61
C GLN A 199 25.17 24.88 13.29
N TRP A 200 24.27 25.82 12.97
CA TRP A 200 24.42 26.86 11.95
C TRP A 200 25.69 27.73 12.10
N ASP A 201 26.55 27.45 13.08
CA ASP A 201 27.86 28.08 13.25
C ASP A 201 28.93 27.45 12.35
N TYR A 202 28.76 26.22 11.89
CA TYR A 202 29.73 25.56 11.01
C TYR A 202 29.74 26.18 9.60
N LEU A 203 28.57 26.31 8.96
CA LEU A 203 28.44 26.89 7.61
C LEU A 203 28.82 28.37 7.57
N VAL A 204 28.48 29.17 8.58
CA VAL A 204 28.83 30.60 8.64
C VAL A 204 30.34 30.82 8.81
N ARG A 205 31.04 29.91 9.51
CA ARG A 205 32.51 29.96 9.63
C ARG A 205 33.18 29.64 8.30
N GLU A 206 32.69 28.65 7.56
CA GLU A 206 33.27 28.30 6.27
C GLU A 206 32.98 29.36 5.20
N SER A 207 31.75 29.88 5.12
CA SER A 207 31.44 31.01 4.22
C SER A 207 32.21 32.28 4.56
N ARG A 208 32.51 32.54 5.85
CA ARG A 208 33.42 33.65 6.24
C ARG A 208 34.88 33.38 5.88
N LYS A 209 35.34 32.13 5.96
CA LYS A 209 36.70 31.77 5.52
C LYS A 209 36.83 31.89 4.02
N GLU A 210 35.84 31.43 3.26
CA GLU A 210 35.77 31.55 1.80
C GLU A 210 35.67 33.01 1.37
N ALA A 211 34.83 33.83 2.00
CA ALA A 211 34.76 35.27 1.74
C ALA A 211 36.06 36.02 2.09
N LYS A 212 36.73 35.65 3.20
CA LYS A 212 38.06 36.19 3.55
C LYS A 212 39.17 35.68 2.64
N TRP A 213 39.03 34.51 2.05
CA TRP A 213 39.98 33.97 1.07
C TRP A 213 39.80 34.67 -0.28
N ALA A 214 38.55 34.85 -0.74
CA ALA A 214 38.22 35.59 -1.95
C ALA A 214 38.63 37.08 -1.90
N GLY A 215 38.41 37.75 -0.76
CA GLY A 215 38.80 39.17 -0.58
C GLY A 215 40.32 39.42 -0.55
N ARG A 216 41.12 38.41 -0.17
CA ARG A 216 42.60 38.52 -0.21
C ARG A 216 43.19 38.30 -1.60
N HIS A 217 42.48 37.62 -2.50
CA HIS A 217 42.93 37.43 -3.88
C HIS A 217 42.62 38.62 -4.80
N THR A 218 41.68 39.49 -4.42
CA THR A 218 41.39 40.75 -5.14
C THR A 218 42.39 41.88 -4.85
N GLU A 219 43.11 41.84 -3.72
CA GLU A 219 44.17 42.82 -3.40
C GLU A 219 45.54 42.50 -4.03
N CYS A 220 45.73 41.32 -4.64
CA CYS A 220 46.96 40.95 -5.34
C CYS A 220 46.93 41.19 -6.87
N MET A 221 45.85 41.75 -7.41
CA MET A 221 45.70 42.08 -8.84
C MET A 221 45.40 43.57 -9.11
N GLN A 222 45.80 44.45 -8.20
CA GLN A 222 45.95 45.89 -8.42
C GLN A 222 47.38 46.29 -8.10
#